data_AF-A0A9Q9W554-F1
#
_entry.id   AF-A0A9Q9W554-F1
#
_cell.length_a   1.000
_cell.length_b   1.000
_cell.length_c   1.000
_cell.angle_alpha   90.00
_cell.angle_beta   90.00
_cell.angle_gamma   90.00
#
_symmetry.space_group_name_H-M   'P 1'
#
loop_
_entity.id
_entity.type
_entity.pdbx_description
1 polymer ?
#
loop_
_entity_poly.entity_id
_entity_poly.type
_entity_poly.pdbx_seq_one_letter_code
_entity_poly.pdbx_strand_id
1 'polypeptide(L)'
;MLSLGRLAFHQLQRNNLLFYDTDLESCGIDASQASVYSSMCTQMFKEERGIILGTTFCFVHLSIQEFIAALYAHLFLDINKKSVFDHHASTEQENKNETMIDLLKTAVDKALESKTGHLDLFLRFLLGLSLQTNRPLLRGLLTQQDGNDKNYNEIVQYIKEKLEDKKMSPERSINLFYCLNELNDQTLVKEIQTQLREGSLSSGDLSPAHWSAVAFVLLTSEEEMEEFDLQKFKKSDECLFRLLEVLKISQRALLNDCDLTDESCLNLAKALGSDNNLIELNMSNNNIQDSGVKQLCIGLESCKLEILK
;
A
#
# COMPACT_ATOMS: atom_id res chain seq x y z
N MET A 1 10.68 -22.02 10.65
CA MET A 1 9.79 -21.20 9.80
C MET A 1 8.69 -20.52 10.61
N LEU A 2 7.90 -21.24 11.42
CA LEU A 2 6.81 -20.62 12.22
C LEU A 2 7.27 -19.52 13.19
N SER A 3 8.37 -19.72 13.92
CA SER A 3 8.91 -18.70 14.85
C SER A 3 9.38 -17.43 14.14
N LEU A 4 10.11 -17.59 13.02
CA LEU A 4 10.56 -16.46 12.20
C LEU A 4 9.39 -15.74 11.53
N GLY A 5 8.40 -16.50 11.08
CA GLY A 5 7.11 -16.01 10.57
C GLY A 5 6.37 -15.12 11.57
N ARG A 6 6.25 -15.62 12.80
CA ARG A 6 5.65 -14.89 13.92
C ARG A 6 6.40 -13.59 14.21
N LEU A 7 7.74 -13.64 14.26
CA LEU A 7 8.57 -12.46 14.46
C LEU A 7 8.33 -11.43 13.36
N ALA A 8 8.40 -11.87 12.09
CA ALA A 8 8.22 -11.00 10.93
C ALA A 8 6.86 -10.30 10.99
N PHE A 9 5.78 -11.05 11.25
CA PHE A 9 4.44 -10.50 11.35
C PHE A 9 4.26 -9.56 12.54
N HIS A 10 4.71 -9.93 13.74
CA HIS A 10 4.57 -9.08 14.93
C HIS A 10 5.32 -7.75 14.78
N GLN A 11 6.56 -7.78 14.27
CA GLN A 11 7.33 -6.56 14.06
C GLN A 11 6.73 -5.72 12.94
N LEU A 12 6.21 -6.36 11.88
CA LEU A 12 5.52 -5.67 10.81
C LEU A 12 4.27 -4.96 11.33
N GLN A 13 3.40 -5.65 12.07
CA GLN A 13 2.18 -5.08 12.64
C GLN A 13 2.43 -3.90 13.59
N ARG A 14 3.58 -3.90 14.28
CA ARG A 14 4.03 -2.80 15.15
C ARG A 14 4.71 -1.66 14.38
N ASN A 15 4.91 -1.82 13.07
CA ASN A 15 5.72 -0.94 12.22
C ASN A 15 7.16 -0.76 12.76
N ASN A 16 7.74 -1.85 13.25
CA ASN A 16 9.10 -1.91 13.76
C ASN A 16 10.05 -2.53 12.72
N LEU A 17 11.04 -1.76 12.28
CA LEU A 17 12.11 -2.23 11.39
C LEU A 17 13.27 -2.88 12.16
N LEU A 18 13.46 -2.46 13.41
CA LEU A 18 14.50 -2.95 14.31
C LEU A 18 13.86 -3.66 15.48
N PHE A 19 14.45 -4.78 15.90
CA PHE A 19 14.01 -5.58 17.04
C PHE A 19 15.19 -6.10 17.84
N TYR A 20 14.95 -6.54 19.07
CA TYR A 20 15.98 -6.89 20.05
C TYR A 20 15.96 -8.39 20.40
N ASP A 21 16.94 -8.82 21.19
CA ASP A 21 17.01 -10.19 21.72
C ASP A 21 15.69 -10.62 22.41
N THR A 22 15.05 -9.72 23.15
CA THR A 22 13.77 -9.99 23.82
C THR A 22 12.62 -10.27 22.84
N ASP A 23 12.65 -9.66 21.65
CA ASP A 23 11.65 -9.92 20.62
C ASP A 23 11.84 -11.31 20.00
N LEU A 24 13.10 -11.72 19.78
CA LEU A 24 13.46 -13.07 19.34
C LEU A 24 12.98 -14.12 20.34
N GLU A 25 13.30 -13.93 21.63
CA GLU A 25 12.91 -14.82 22.71
C GLU A 25 11.38 -14.94 22.83
N SER A 26 10.65 -13.82 22.71
CA SER A 26 9.18 -13.81 22.73
C SER A 26 8.55 -14.62 21.59
N CYS A 27 9.29 -14.81 20.50
CA CYS A 27 8.88 -15.62 19.35
C CYS A 27 9.44 -17.05 19.40
N GLY A 28 10.14 -17.42 20.47
CA GLY A 28 10.77 -18.74 20.64
C GLY A 28 12.01 -18.94 19.78
N ILE A 29 12.74 -17.86 19.48
CA ILE A 29 14.03 -17.89 18.77
C ILE A 29 15.13 -17.64 19.79
N ASP A 30 16.05 -18.58 19.90
CA ASP A 30 17.28 -18.41 20.71
C ASP A 30 18.19 -17.39 20.02
N ALA A 31 18.51 -16.30 20.72
CA ALA A 31 19.39 -15.24 20.24
C ALA A 31 20.79 -15.77 19.85
N SER A 32 21.27 -16.83 20.51
CA SER A 32 22.56 -17.48 20.16
C SER A 32 22.50 -18.18 18.78
N GLN A 33 21.30 -18.53 18.32
CA GLN A 33 21.02 -19.12 17.02
C GLN A 33 20.58 -18.08 15.98
N ALA A 34 20.54 -16.79 16.31
CA ALA A 34 20.19 -15.73 15.36
C ALA A 34 21.12 -15.72 14.14
N SER A 35 22.38 -16.17 14.31
CA SER A 35 23.34 -16.39 13.21
C SER A 35 22.86 -17.41 12.16
N VAL A 36 22.01 -18.37 12.54
CA VAL A 36 21.39 -19.34 11.60
C VAL A 36 20.41 -18.63 10.66
N TYR A 37 19.82 -17.53 11.11
CA TYR A 37 18.98 -16.67 10.30
C TYR A 37 19.76 -15.58 9.57
N SER A 38 21.10 -15.58 9.59
CA SER A 38 21.95 -14.51 8.99
C SER A 38 21.67 -14.22 7.52
N SER A 39 21.15 -15.20 6.76
CA SER A 39 20.73 -15.01 5.37
C SER A 39 19.40 -14.26 5.20
N MET A 40 18.61 -14.14 6.27
CA MET A 40 17.29 -13.48 6.29
C MET A 40 17.22 -12.30 7.28
N CYS A 41 18.05 -12.30 8.32
CA CYS A 41 18.18 -11.28 9.35
C CYS A 41 19.63 -10.87 9.51
N THR A 42 19.91 -9.58 9.66
CA THR A 42 21.26 -9.06 9.93
C THR A 42 21.34 -8.51 11.34
N GLN A 43 22.43 -8.84 12.03
CA GLN A 43 22.78 -8.27 13.32
C GLN A 43 23.43 -6.91 13.13
N MET A 44 22.95 -5.91 13.85
CA MET A 44 23.51 -4.57 13.90
C MET A 44 23.93 -4.24 15.34
N PHE A 45 25.18 -3.88 15.52
CA PHE A 45 25.66 -3.37 16.81
C PHE A 45 25.28 -1.89 16.92
N LYS A 46 24.56 -1.52 17.98
CA LYS A 46 24.31 -0.12 18.31
C LYS A 46 25.02 0.23 19.62
N GLU A 47 26.12 0.99 19.48
CA GLU A 47 26.84 1.58 20.60
C GLU A 47 26.61 3.09 20.57
N GLU A 48 25.70 3.60 21.40
CA GLU A 48 25.48 5.05 21.55
C GLU A 48 25.94 5.49 22.96
N ARG A 49 26.97 6.35 22.99
CA ARG A 49 27.45 7.08 24.18
C ARG A 49 27.64 6.23 25.45
N GLY A 50 28.40 5.13 25.35
CA GLY A 50 28.88 4.40 26.52
C GLY A 50 27.83 3.55 27.27
N ILE A 51 26.61 3.42 26.72
CA ILE A 51 25.61 2.46 27.19
C ILE A 51 25.44 1.42 26.07
N ILE A 52 25.78 0.17 26.35
CA ILE A 52 25.49 -0.95 25.45
C ILE A 52 23.97 -1.17 25.49
N LEU A 53 23.26 -0.82 24.42
CA LEU A 53 21.80 -0.91 24.35
C LEU A 53 21.29 -2.34 24.05
N GLY A 54 22.19 -3.33 24.03
CA GLY A 54 21.91 -4.69 23.59
C GLY A 54 22.14 -4.86 22.07
N THR A 55 21.95 -6.09 21.60
CA THR A 55 22.09 -6.42 20.18
C THR A 55 20.79 -6.08 19.45
N THR A 56 20.90 -5.35 18.33
CA THR A 56 19.76 -5.04 17.47
C THR A 56 19.78 -5.92 16.23
N PHE A 57 18.60 -6.25 15.72
CA PHE A 57 18.42 -7.05 14.51
C PHE A 57 17.43 -6.38 13.57
N CYS A 58 17.56 -6.69 12.29
CA CYS A 58 16.60 -6.36 11.25
C CYS A 58 16.51 -7.49 10.24
N PHE A 59 15.44 -7.51 9.44
CA PHE A 59 15.44 -8.35 8.23
C PHE A 59 16.36 -7.72 7.18
N VAL A 60 17.00 -8.56 6.36
CA VAL A 60 17.93 -8.11 5.31
C VAL A 60 17.26 -7.14 4.33
N HIS A 61 15.96 -7.32 4.09
CA HIS A 61 15.13 -6.40 3.31
C HIS A 61 13.68 -6.43 3.80
N LEU A 62 12.98 -5.29 3.76
CA LEU A 62 11.59 -5.18 4.23
C LEU A 62 10.64 -6.12 3.47
N SER A 63 10.81 -6.24 2.14
CA SER A 63 10.00 -7.17 1.35
C SER A 63 10.15 -8.64 1.77
N ILE A 64 11.32 -9.03 2.30
CA ILE A 64 11.54 -10.38 2.82
C ILE A 64 10.73 -10.57 4.12
N GLN A 65 10.76 -9.57 5.02
CA GLN A 65 9.93 -9.57 6.22
C GLN A 65 8.44 -9.69 5.87
N GLU A 66 7.95 -8.87 4.94
CA GLU A 66 6.55 -8.84 4.53
C GLU A 66 6.11 -10.14 3.87
N PHE A 67 6.95 -10.72 3.01
CA PHE A 67 6.69 -12.02 2.38
C PHE A 67 6.61 -13.14 3.43
N ILE A 68 7.57 -13.20 4.36
CA ILE A 68 7.58 -14.19 5.45
C ILE A 68 6.36 -14.01 6.35
N ALA A 69 5.98 -12.77 6.65
CA ALA A 69 4.78 -12.45 7.42
C ALA A 69 3.50 -12.93 6.70
N ALA A 70 3.39 -12.72 5.39
CA ALA A 70 2.26 -13.18 4.59
C ALA A 70 2.14 -14.71 4.57
N LEU A 71 3.27 -15.40 4.39
CA LEU A 71 3.32 -16.86 4.50
C LEU A 71 2.93 -17.34 5.89
N TYR A 72 3.39 -16.66 6.95
CA TYR A 72 3.02 -16.96 8.32
C TYR A 72 1.52 -16.79 8.57
N ALA A 73 0.89 -15.73 8.08
CA ALA A 73 -0.55 -15.51 8.21
C ALA A 73 -1.35 -16.67 7.59
N HIS A 74 -0.93 -17.13 6.41
CA HIS A 74 -1.57 -18.27 5.74
C HIS A 74 -1.40 -19.58 6.53
N LEU A 75 -0.20 -19.85 7.06
CA LEU A 75 0.07 -21.04 7.88
C LEU A 75 -0.64 -20.98 9.23
N PHE A 76 -0.70 -19.79 9.84
CA PHE A 76 -1.35 -19.58 11.13
C PHE A 76 -2.84 -19.89 11.03
N LEU A 77 -3.51 -19.42 9.97
CA LEU A 77 -4.90 -19.73 9.70
C LEU A 77 -5.10 -21.23 9.47
N ASP A 78 -4.26 -21.87 8.66
CA ASP A 78 -4.40 -23.29 8.35
C ASP A 78 -4.27 -24.18 9.60
N ILE A 79 -3.31 -23.88 10.47
CA ILE A 79 -3.04 -24.64 11.71
C ILE A 79 -4.05 -24.33 12.80
N ASN A 80 -4.35 -23.05 13.05
CA ASN A 80 -5.11 -22.62 14.22
C ASN A 80 -6.59 -22.35 13.93
N LYS A 81 -6.98 -22.26 12.66
CA LYS A 81 -8.34 -21.88 12.21
C LYS A 81 -8.80 -20.53 12.79
N LYS A 82 -7.85 -19.61 12.97
CA LYS A 82 -8.02 -18.26 13.53
C LYS A 82 -7.27 -17.22 12.72
N SER A 83 -7.68 -15.96 12.80
CA SER A 83 -6.99 -14.86 12.16
C SER A 83 -5.70 -14.54 12.92
N VAL A 84 -4.64 -14.23 12.18
CA VAL A 84 -3.38 -13.75 12.78
C VAL A 84 -3.53 -12.37 13.43
N PHE A 85 -4.61 -11.63 13.09
CA PHE A 85 -4.91 -10.33 13.66
C PHE A 85 -5.62 -10.40 15.02
N ASP A 86 -6.10 -11.58 15.44
CA ASP A 86 -6.81 -11.77 16.71
C ASP A 86 -5.85 -11.68 17.89
N HIS A 87 -5.71 -10.48 18.46
CA HIS A 87 -4.96 -10.26 19.68
C HIS A 87 -5.95 -10.06 20.82
N HIS A 88 -5.92 -10.99 21.79
CA HIS A 88 -6.79 -11.10 22.96
C HIS A 88 -8.12 -11.82 22.70
N ALA A 89 -8.19 -13.04 23.23
CA ALA A 89 -9.45 -13.70 23.52
C ALA A 89 -10.26 -12.84 24.51
N SER A 90 -11.14 -11.99 24.00
CA SER A 90 -12.40 -11.73 24.68
C SER A 90 -13.14 -13.06 24.72
N THR A 91 -13.31 -13.58 25.93
CA THR A 91 -13.87 -14.89 26.30
C THR A 91 -15.32 -15.17 25.85
N GLU A 92 -15.84 -14.44 24.86
CA GLU A 92 -17.25 -14.53 24.45
C GLU A 92 -17.47 -14.57 22.92
N GLN A 93 -16.42 -14.51 22.08
CA GLN A 93 -16.57 -14.75 20.64
C GLN A 93 -16.29 -16.21 20.27
N GLU A 94 -17.38 -16.96 20.37
CA GLU A 94 -17.72 -18.30 19.89
C GLU A 94 -16.84 -18.85 18.74
N ASN A 95 -16.31 -20.07 18.94
CA ASN A 95 -16.23 -21.26 18.07
C ASN A 95 -16.43 -21.17 16.52
N LYS A 96 -16.24 -20.03 15.87
CA LYS A 96 -16.31 -19.91 14.42
C LYS A 96 -14.89 -20.08 13.87
N ASN A 97 -14.71 -21.08 13.02
CA ASN A 97 -13.47 -21.23 12.26
C ASN A 97 -13.36 -20.03 11.31
N GLU A 98 -12.25 -19.31 11.42
CA GLU A 98 -11.91 -18.24 10.49
C GLU A 98 -11.64 -18.85 9.11
N THR A 99 -12.21 -18.26 8.06
CA THR A 99 -11.95 -18.69 6.68
C THR A 99 -10.87 -17.84 6.03
N MET A 100 -10.31 -18.32 4.91
CA MET A 100 -9.33 -17.52 4.16
C MET A 100 -9.93 -16.19 3.68
N ILE A 101 -11.20 -16.17 3.27
CA ILE A 101 -11.84 -14.93 2.83
C ILE A 101 -11.98 -13.93 3.98
N ASP A 102 -12.28 -14.40 5.20
CA ASP A 102 -12.36 -13.54 6.39
C ASP A 102 -10.99 -12.92 6.73
N LEU A 103 -9.92 -13.73 6.69
CA LEU A 103 -8.55 -13.27 6.89
C LEU A 103 -8.16 -12.21 5.84
N LEU A 104 -8.45 -12.47 4.56
CA LEU A 104 -8.10 -11.54 3.47
C LEU A 104 -8.84 -10.21 3.58
N LYS A 105 -10.15 -10.22 3.89
CA LYS A 105 -10.92 -8.99 4.14
C LYS A 105 -10.35 -8.19 5.31
N THR A 106 -10.04 -8.89 6.42
CA THR A 106 -9.40 -8.27 7.59
C THR A 106 -8.05 -7.64 7.24
N ALA A 107 -7.23 -8.33 6.43
CA ALA A 107 -5.95 -7.80 5.98
C ALA A 107 -6.11 -6.55 5.10
N VAL A 108 -7.10 -6.52 4.19
CA VAL A 108 -7.45 -5.33 3.39
C VAL A 108 -7.79 -4.17 4.31
N ASP A 109 -8.67 -4.39 5.29
CA ASP A 109 -9.07 -3.33 6.23
C ASP A 109 -7.88 -2.82 7.06
N LYS A 110 -7.04 -3.72 7.57
CA LYS A 110 -5.83 -3.35 8.32
C LYS A 110 -4.83 -2.56 7.49
N ALA A 111 -4.66 -2.88 6.21
CA ALA A 111 -3.80 -2.12 5.31
C ALA A 111 -4.35 -0.73 5.00
N LEU A 112 -5.68 -0.59 4.90
CA LEU A 112 -6.34 0.71 4.71
C LEU A 112 -6.31 1.58 5.98
N GLU A 113 -6.36 0.96 7.17
CA GLU A 113 -6.17 1.65 8.47
C GLU A 113 -4.72 2.10 8.71
N SER A 114 -3.76 1.52 8.00
CA SER A 114 -2.33 1.81 8.15
C SER A 114 -1.97 3.19 7.62
N LYS A 115 -1.60 4.11 8.52
CA LYS A 115 -1.18 5.47 8.16
C LYS A 115 0.10 5.54 7.33
N THR A 116 1.01 4.57 7.51
CA THR A 116 2.32 4.56 6.85
C THR A 116 2.38 3.59 5.67
N GLY A 117 1.34 2.78 5.48
CA GLY A 117 1.30 1.75 4.45
C GLY A 117 2.26 0.57 4.62
N HIS A 118 2.80 0.39 5.84
CA HIS A 118 3.69 -0.73 6.16
C HIS A 118 3.05 -2.12 6.04
N LEU A 119 1.76 -2.25 5.71
CA LEU A 119 1.08 -3.52 5.47
C LEU A 119 0.77 -3.77 3.99
N ASP A 120 1.17 -2.85 3.11
CA ASP A 120 0.76 -2.85 1.71
C ASP A 120 1.36 -4.01 0.93
N LEU A 121 2.68 -4.19 1.00
CA LEU A 121 3.34 -5.27 0.28
C LEU A 121 3.08 -6.61 0.96
N PHE A 122 2.91 -6.66 2.28
CA PHE A 122 2.35 -7.82 2.98
C PHE A 122 0.98 -8.22 2.42
N LEU A 123 0.05 -7.28 2.23
CA LEU A 123 -1.28 -7.56 1.70
C LEU A 123 -1.21 -8.12 0.27
N ARG A 124 -0.36 -7.52 -0.59
CA ARG A 124 -0.13 -8.01 -1.95
C ARG A 124 0.35 -9.46 -1.95
N PHE A 125 1.37 -9.77 -1.14
CA PHE A 125 1.87 -11.13 -0.99
C PHE A 125 0.80 -12.08 -0.46
N LEU A 126 0.03 -11.68 0.55
CA LEU A 126 -1.00 -12.53 1.14
C LEU A 126 -2.10 -12.88 0.12
N LEU A 127 -2.57 -11.90 -0.65
CA LEU A 127 -3.55 -12.12 -1.72
C LEU A 127 -2.98 -13.00 -2.83
N GLY A 128 -1.76 -12.70 -3.30
CA GLY A 128 -1.09 -13.50 -4.33
C GLY A 128 -0.87 -14.95 -3.90
N LEU A 129 -0.39 -15.19 -2.68
CA LEU A 129 -0.20 -16.53 -2.11
C LEU A 129 -1.52 -17.30 -1.98
N SER A 130 -2.64 -16.60 -1.78
CA SER A 130 -3.96 -17.20 -1.62
C SER A 130 -4.60 -17.64 -2.94
N LEU A 131 -4.02 -17.28 -4.09
CA LEU A 131 -4.46 -17.76 -5.39
C LEU A 131 -4.36 -19.27 -5.50
N GLN A 132 -5.35 -19.87 -6.16
CA GLN A 132 -5.35 -21.31 -6.38
C GLN A 132 -4.16 -21.80 -7.21
N THR A 133 -3.70 -21.00 -8.17
CA THR A 133 -2.53 -21.28 -9.01
C THR A 133 -1.24 -21.42 -8.18
N ASN A 134 -1.16 -20.77 -7.02
CA ASN A 134 0.01 -20.80 -6.14
C ASN A 134 -0.07 -21.91 -5.08
N ARG A 135 -1.22 -22.57 -4.90
CA ARG A 135 -1.38 -23.68 -3.93
C ARG A 135 -0.39 -24.83 -4.11
N PRO A 136 -0.05 -25.29 -5.34
CA PRO A 136 0.93 -26.35 -5.50
C PRO A 136 2.31 -26.01 -4.89
N LEU A 137 2.68 -24.73 -4.88
CA LEU A 137 3.93 -24.25 -4.29
C LEU A 137 3.92 -24.33 -2.76
N LEU A 138 2.74 -24.31 -2.15
CA LEU A 138 2.53 -24.34 -0.70
C LEU A 138 2.14 -25.72 -0.15
N ARG A 139 2.04 -26.74 -1.01
CA ARG A 139 1.57 -28.08 -0.65
C ARG A 139 2.42 -28.78 0.42
N GLY A 140 3.71 -28.44 0.52
CA GLY A 140 4.60 -28.96 1.57
C GLY A 140 4.45 -28.26 2.92
N LEU A 141 3.70 -27.16 2.98
CA LEU A 141 3.55 -26.32 4.17
C LEU A 141 2.12 -26.32 4.73
N LEU A 142 1.10 -26.49 3.88
CA LEU A 142 -0.32 -26.43 4.26
C LEU A 142 -0.92 -27.82 4.49
N THR A 143 -1.78 -27.92 5.51
CA THR A 143 -2.41 -29.17 5.97
C THR A 143 -3.78 -29.43 5.33
N GLN A 144 -4.50 -28.40 4.85
CA GLN A 144 -5.82 -28.55 4.22
C GLN A 144 -5.89 -28.02 2.78
N GLN A 145 -6.58 -28.77 1.91
CA GLN A 145 -6.98 -28.36 0.56
C GLN A 145 -8.43 -27.82 0.59
N ASP A 146 -8.64 -26.56 0.96
CA ASP A 146 -9.97 -25.96 0.84
C ASP A 146 -10.26 -25.60 -0.62
N GLY A 147 -10.89 -26.52 -1.34
CA GLY A 147 -11.38 -26.31 -2.70
C GLY A 147 -12.66 -25.47 -2.70
N ASN A 148 -12.53 -24.18 -3.03
CA ASN A 148 -13.64 -23.46 -3.67
C ASN A 148 -13.15 -22.15 -4.31
N ASP A 149 -13.48 -21.97 -5.59
CA ASP A 149 -13.27 -20.72 -6.36
C ASP A 149 -14.08 -19.53 -5.83
N LYS A 150 -15.11 -19.82 -5.02
CA LYS A 150 -16.07 -18.83 -4.51
C LYS A 150 -15.41 -17.69 -3.72
N ASN A 151 -14.30 -17.95 -3.04
CA ASN A 151 -13.62 -16.96 -2.21
C ASN A 151 -12.92 -15.86 -3.04
N TYR A 152 -12.54 -16.16 -4.28
CA TYR A 152 -11.78 -15.22 -5.12
C TYR A 152 -12.64 -14.05 -5.63
N ASN A 153 -13.78 -14.37 -6.25
CA ASN A 153 -14.69 -13.34 -6.74
C ASN A 153 -15.20 -12.45 -5.60
N GLU A 154 -15.35 -13.03 -4.41
CA GLU A 154 -15.78 -12.31 -3.22
C GLU A 154 -14.72 -11.29 -2.75
N ILE A 155 -13.44 -11.65 -2.68
CA ILE A 155 -12.39 -10.68 -2.29
C ILE A 155 -12.17 -9.60 -3.35
N VAL A 156 -12.24 -9.95 -4.63
CA VAL A 156 -12.15 -8.98 -5.73
C VAL A 156 -13.28 -7.96 -5.63
N GLN A 157 -14.51 -8.43 -5.42
CA GLN A 157 -15.67 -7.55 -5.26
C GLN A 157 -15.54 -6.67 -4.02
N TYR A 158 -15.06 -7.22 -2.90
CA TYR A 158 -14.78 -6.46 -1.69
C TYR A 158 -13.77 -5.33 -1.92
N ILE A 159 -12.67 -5.60 -2.63
CA ILE A 159 -11.67 -4.58 -2.96
C ILE A 159 -12.26 -3.49 -3.87
N LYS A 160 -13.06 -3.88 -4.87
CA LYS A 160 -13.75 -2.93 -5.77
C LYS A 160 -14.73 -2.03 -5.01
N GLU A 161 -15.45 -2.58 -4.04
CA GLU A 161 -16.32 -1.80 -3.15
C GLU A 161 -15.54 -0.80 -2.30
N LYS A 162 -14.37 -1.18 -1.78
CA LYS A 162 -13.50 -0.24 -1.05
C LYS A 162 -13.04 0.90 -1.94
N LEU A 163 -12.65 0.62 -3.19
CA LEU A 163 -12.18 1.63 -4.15
C LEU A 163 -13.20 2.74 -4.47
N GLU A 164 -14.49 2.52 -4.18
CA GLU A 164 -15.53 3.53 -4.33
C GLU A 164 -15.56 4.57 -3.18
N ASP A 165 -14.75 4.40 -2.13
CA ASP A 165 -14.66 5.37 -1.04
C ASP A 165 -13.98 6.67 -1.50
N LYS A 166 -14.75 7.76 -1.49
CA LYS A 166 -14.28 9.11 -1.82
C LYS A 166 -13.16 9.62 -0.91
N LYS A 167 -13.08 9.13 0.34
CA LYS A 167 -12.08 9.57 1.32
C LYS A 167 -10.76 8.80 1.24
N MET A 168 -10.71 7.73 0.44
CA MET A 168 -9.51 6.93 0.28
C MET A 168 -8.38 7.76 -0.30
N SER A 169 -7.18 7.65 0.30
CA SER A 169 -6.00 8.34 -0.23
C SER A 169 -5.53 7.71 -1.55
N PRO A 170 -4.86 8.48 -2.43
CA PRO A 170 -4.34 7.97 -3.70
C PRO A 170 -3.38 6.79 -3.52
N GLU A 171 -2.50 6.85 -2.52
CA GLU A 171 -1.54 5.79 -2.23
C GLU A 171 -2.24 4.48 -1.85
N ARG A 172 -3.31 4.57 -1.04
CA ARG A 172 -4.13 3.39 -0.67
C ARG A 172 -4.86 2.82 -1.89
N SER A 173 -5.42 3.66 -2.75
CA SER A 173 -6.16 3.17 -3.93
C SER A 173 -5.22 2.50 -4.93
N ILE A 174 -4.04 3.08 -5.17
CA ILE A 174 -2.99 2.47 -6.00
C ILE A 174 -2.56 1.11 -5.41
N ASN A 175 -2.39 1.01 -4.08
CA ASN A 175 -2.09 -0.26 -3.45
C ASN A 175 -3.18 -1.32 -3.70
N LEU A 176 -4.46 -0.95 -3.65
CA LEU A 176 -5.56 -1.86 -3.98
C LEU A 176 -5.58 -2.28 -5.46
N PHE A 177 -5.14 -1.43 -6.39
CA PHE A 177 -4.95 -1.85 -7.79
C PHE A 177 -3.81 -2.85 -7.95
N TYR A 178 -2.70 -2.69 -7.24
CA TYR A 178 -1.68 -3.73 -7.17
C TYR A 178 -2.26 -5.03 -6.59
N CYS A 179 -3.11 -4.96 -5.58
CA CYS A 179 -3.80 -6.13 -5.03
C CYS A 179 -4.72 -6.82 -6.06
N LEU A 180 -5.49 -6.06 -6.84
CA LEU A 180 -6.28 -6.59 -7.95
C LEU A 180 -5.39 -7.25 -9.01
N ASN A 181 -4.23 -6.66 -9.30
CA ASN A 181 -3.25 -7.23 -10.21
C ASN A 181 -2.66 -8.55 -9.69
N GLU A 182 -2.30 -8.63 -8.41
CA GLU A 182 -1.88 -9.90 -7.77
C GLU A 182 -2.97 -10.95 -7.82
N LEU A 183 -4.24 -10.52 -7.78
CA LEU A 183 -5.38 -11.39 -7.95
C LEU A 183 -5.62 -11.76 -9.43
N ASN A 184 -4.93 -11.18 -10.41
CA ASN A 184 -5.22 -11.30 -11.85
C ASN A 184 -6.55 -10.68 -12.30
N ASP A 185 -7.14 -9.77 -11.52
CA ASP A 185 -8.29 -8.96 -11.96
C ASP A 185 -7.79 -7.69 -12.66
N GLN A 186 -8.07 -7.59 -13.96
CA GLN A 186 -7.69 -6.46 -14.81
C GLN A 186 -8.91 -5.73 -15.39
N THR A 187 -10.11 -5.94 -14.83
CA THR A 187 -11.33 -5.51 -15.51
C THR A 187 -11.41 -3.99 -15.58
N LEU A 188 -11.19 -3.30 -14.46
CA LEU A 188 -11.21 -1.83 -14.37
C LEU A 188 -10.08 -1.19 -15.19
N VAL A 189 -8.89 -1.80 -15.16
CA VAL A 189 -7.73 -1.33 -15.94
C VAL A 189 -8.02 -1.39 -17.43
N LYS A 190 -8.56 -2.51 -17.92
CA LYS A 190 -8.93 -2.69 -19.34
C LYS A 190 -10.04 -1.75 -19.77
N GLU A 191 -11.02 -1.50 -18.91
CA GLU A 191 -12.08 -0.53 -19.16
C GLU A 191 -11.50 0.87 -19.38
N ILE A 192 -10.66 1.35 -18.47
CA ILE A 192 -10.01 2.67 -18.58
C ILE A 192 -9.05 2.75 -19.77
N GLN A 193 -8.26 1.72 -20.03
CA GLN A 193 -7.38 1.70 -21.20
C GLN A 193 -8.16 1.80 -22.52
N THR A 194 -9.35 1.18 -22.58
CA THR A 194 -10.23 1.28 -23.75
C THR A 194 -10.75 2.71 -23.89
N GLN A 195 -11.25 3.31 -22.81
CA GLN A 195 -11.74 4.70 -22.80
C GLN A 195 -10.64 5.73 -23.17
N LEU A 196 -9.42 5.54 -22.66
CA LEU A 196 -8.26 6.37 -23.00
C LEU A 196 -7.93 6.30 -24.51
N ARG A 197 -7.96 5.11 -25.11
CA ARG A 197 -7.70 4.90 -26.54
C ARG A 197 -8.76 5.50 -27.44
N GLU A 198 -10.02 5.47 -27.00
CA GLU A 198 -11.16 6.02 -27.72
C GLU A 198 -11.26 7.54 -27.59
N GLY A 199 -10.42 8.18 -26.75
CA GLY A 199 -10.48 9.61 -26.45
C GLY A 199 -11.79 10.01 -25.75
N SER A 200 -12.48 9.05 -25.13
CA SER A 200 -13.86 9.18 -24.66
C SER A 200 -14.00 9.68 -23.22
N LEU A 201 -12.89 9.97 -22.52
CA LEU A 201 -12.91 10.46 -21.14
C LEU A 201 -13.51 11.87 -20.97
N SER A 202 -13.99 12.49 -22.05
CA SER A 202 -14.36 13.90 -22.07
C SER A 202 -15.83 14.23 -21.73
N SER A 203 -16.63 13.36 -21.10
CA SER A 203 -18.03 13.73 -20.81
C SER A 203 -18.78 13.01 -19.67
N GLY A 204 -18.17 12.09 -18.92
CA GLY A 204 -18.81 11.40 -17.79
C GLY A 204 -18.06 11.59 -16.47
N ASP A 205 -18.80 11.71 -15.36
CA ASP A 205 -18.22 11.63 -14.02
C ASP A 205 -17.71 10.19 -13.78
N LEU A 206 -16.41 9.97 -13.98
CA LEU A 206 -15.76 8.72 -13.59
C LEU A 206 -15.95 8.48 -12.08
N SER A 207 -16.19 7.23 -11.68
CA SER A 207 -16.24 6.89 -10.26
C SER A 207 -14.85 7.03 -9.61
N PRO A 208 -14.76 7.13 -8.28
CA PRO A 208 -13.49 7.10 -7.56
C PRO A 208 -12.56 5.93 -7.95
N ALA A 209 -13.13 4.74 -8.19
CA ALA A 209 -12.38 3.58 -8.64
C ALA A 209 -11.81 3.78 -10.05
N HIS A 210 -12.57 4.39 -10.96
CA HIS A 210 -12.14 4.69 -12.32
C HIS A 210 -11.00 5.73 -12.35
N TRP A 211 -11.09 6.80 -11.55
CA TRP A 211 -9.98 7.76 -11.43
C TRP A 211 -8.72 7.11 -10.87
N SER A 212 -8.87 6.24 -9.87
CA SER A 212 -7.75 5.49 -9.30
C SER A 212 -7.16 4.50 -10.31
N ALA A 213 -7.98 3.91 -11.20
CA ALA A 213 -7.50 3.10 -12.32
C ALA A 213 -6.70 3.93 -13.33
N VAL A 214 -7.12 5.17 -13.64
CA VAL A 214 -6.33 6.09 -14.48
C VAL A 214 -4.97 6.36 -13.84
N ALA A 215 -4.93 6.68 -12.54
CA ALA A 215 -3.68 6.89 -11.81
C ALA A 215 -2.77 5.66 -11.91
N PHE A 216 -3.32 4.47 -11.64
CA PHE A 216 -2.58 3.22 -11.74
C PHE A 216 -2.01 2.98 -13.14
N VAL A 217 -2.81 3.12 -14.20
CA VAL A 217 -2.37 2.95 -15.59
C VAL A 217 -1.22 3.88 -15.94
N LEU A 218 -1.29 5.15 -15.51
CA LEU A 218 -0.24 6.13 -15.77
C LEU A 218 1.05 5.79 -15.00
N LEU A 219 0.94 5.35 -13.75
CA LEU A 219 2.08 4.98 -12.90
C LEU A 219 2.77 3.68 -13.33
N THR A 220 2.04 2.76 -13.95
CA THR A 220 2.59 1.48 -14.42
C THR A 220 2.95 1.49 -15.89
N SER A 221 2.93 2.66 -16.54
CA SER A 221 3.42 2.80 -17.92
C SER A 221 4.94 2.60 -17.97
N GLU A 222 5.45 2.04 -19.07
CA GLU A 222 6.89 1.93 -19.31
C GLU A 222 7.52 3.27 -19.74
N GLU A 223 6.69 4.24 -20.13
CA GLU A 223 7.14 5.58 -20.55
C GLU A 223 7.46 6.45 -19.33
N GLU A 224 8.62 7.11 -19.36
CA GLU A 224 8.95 8.12 -18.33
C GLU A 224 7.95 9.28 -18.39
N MET A 225 7.32 9.56 -17.26
CA MET A 225 6.38 10.67 -17.13
C MET A 225 7.16 11.99 -16.98
N GLU A 226 7.51 12.64 -18.09
CA GLU A 226 8.20 13.93 -18.04
C GLU A 226 7.24 15.07 -17.62
N GLU A 227 6.05 15.09 -18.21
CA GLU A 227 5.06 16.15 -18.05
C GLU A 227 3.67 15.57 -17.73
N PHE A 228 3.13 15.95 -16.57
CA PHE A 228 1.76 15.66 -16.19
C PHE A 228 0.87 16.86 -16.53
N ASP A 229 -0.03 16.69 -17.50
CA ASP A 229 -0.97 17.72 -17.93
C ASP A 229 -2.40 17.38 -17.47
N LEU A 230 -2.85 18.06 -16.42
CA LEU A 230 -4.19 17.84 -15.86
C LEU A 230 -5.30 18.35 -16.81
N GLN A 231 -4.99 19.25 -17.75
CA GLN A 231 -5.95 19.79 -18.72
C GLN A 231 -6.47 18.71 -19.68
N LYS A 232 -5.75 17.60 -19.82
CA LYS A 232 -6.19 16.41 -20.60
C LYS A 232 -7.31 15.63 -19.90
N PHE A 233 -7.59 15.93 -18.64
CA PHE A 233 -8.58 15.24 -17.82
C PHE A 233 -9.71 16.20 -17.40
N LYS A 234 -10.64 15.67 -16.60
CA LYS A 234 -11.71 16.47 -16.02
C LYS A 234 -11.10 17.52 -15.08
N LYS A 235 -11.47 18.77 -15.29
CA LYS A 235 -11.09 19.91 -14.46
C LYS A 235 -11.81 19.85 -13.11
N SER A 236 -11.12 19.42 -12.05
CA SER A 236 -11.63 19.46 -10.68
C SER A 236 -10.54 19.16 -9.64
N ASP A 237 -10.78 19.62 -8.41
CA ASP A 237 -9.97 19.25 -7.23
C ASP A 237 -9.92 17.73 -7.02
N GLU A 238 -11.04 17.03 -7.23
CA GLU A 238 -11.11 15.57 -7.08
C GLU A 238 -10.22 14.84 -8.10
N CYS A 239 -10.17 15.30 -9.35
CA CYS A 239 -9.33 14.71 -10.38
C CYS A 239 -7.85 14.85 -10.01
N LEU A 240 -7.41 16.06 -9.62
CA LEU A 240 -6.05 16.26 -9.16
C LEU A 240 -5.74 15.40 -7.95
N PHE A 241 -6.62 15.37 -6.93
CA PHE A 241 -6.44 14.57 -5.73
C PHE A 241 -6.15 13.11 -6.08
N ARG A 242 -6.91 12.51 -7.00
CA ARG A 242 -6.73 11.11 -7.42
C ARG A 242 -5.43 10.86 -8.19
N LEU A 243 -4.90 11.88 -8.85
CA LEU A 243 -3.70 11.79 -9.69
C LEU A 243 -2.44 12.34 -9.01
N LEU A 244 -2.47 12.64 -7.71
CA LEU A 244 -1.33 13.21 -6.97
C LEU A 244 -0.05 12.35 -7.06
N GLU A 245 -0.18 11.03 -7.05
CA GLU A 245 1.00 10.16 -7.17
C GLU A 245 1.62 10.23 -8.58
N VAL A 246 0.82 10.47 -9.62
CA VAL A 246 1.34 10.73 -10.98
C VAL A 246 2.11 12.04 -11.00
N LEU A 247 1.59 13.07 -10.34
CA LEU A 247 2.27 14.36 -10.20
C LEU A 247 3.63 14.21 -9.50
N LYS A 248 3.72 13.41 -8.42
CA LYS A 248 4.98 13.22 -7.66
C LYS A 248 6.11 12.60 -8.48
N ILE A 249 5.80 11.72 -9.43
CA ILE A 249 6.82 11.11 -10.29
C ILE A 249 7.19 11.96 -11.50
N SER A 250 6.41 13.01 -11.80
CA SER A 250 6.58 13.87 -12.96
C SER A 250 7.62 14.97 -12.72
N GLN A 251 8.32 15.41 -13.77
CA GLN A 251 9.25 16.55 -13.67
C GLN A 251 8.52 17.89 -13.79
N ARG A 252 7.46 17.94 -14.59
CA ARG A 252 6.65 19.14 -14.85
C ARG A 252 5.18 18.83 -14.67
N ALA A 253 4.43 19.73 -14.03
CA ALA A 253 2.99 19.60 -13.85
C ALA A 253 2.24 20.85 -14.35
N LEU A 254 1.37 20.66 -15.34
CA LEU A 254 0.48 21.68 -15.90
C LEU A 254 -0.90 21.54 -15.28
N LEU A 255 -1.17 22.37 -14.28
CA LEU A 255 -2.43 22.41 -13.54
C LEU A 255 -3.20 23.72 -13.78
N ASN A 256 -2.79 24.51 -14.78
CA ASN A 256 -3.44 25.79 -15.09
C ASN A 256 -4.82 25.57 -15.72
N ASP A 257 -5.75 26.49 -15.46
CA ASP A 257 -7.10 26.45 -16.02
C ASP A 257 -7.85 25.13 -15.74
N CYS A 258 -7.66 24.55 -14.54
CA CYS A 258 -8.18 23.24 -14.13
C CYS A 258 -9.29 23.29 -13.07
N ASP A 259 -9.91 24.46 -12.86
CA ASP A 259 -10.97 24.69 -11.87
C ASP A 259 -10.56 24.31 -10.43
N LEU A 260 -9.28 24.47 -10.10
CA LEU A 260 -8.74 24.14 -8.78
C LEU A 260 -9.05 25.23 -7.76
N THR A 261 -9.25 24.81 -6.51
CA THR A 261 -9.51 25.65 -5.35
C THR A 261 -8.47 25.45 -4.25
N ASP A 262 -8.68 26.09 -3.10
CA ASP A 262 -7.84 25.91 -1.90
C ASP A 262 -7.80 24.44 -1.42
N GLU A 263 -8.80 23.60 -1.75
CA GLU A 263 -8.77 22.17 -1.42
C GLU A 263 -7.57 21.45 -2.07
N SER A 264 -7.31 21.75 -3.35
CA SER A 264 -6.15 21.22 -4.07
C SER A 264 -4.83 21.66 -3.46
N CYS A 265 -4.77 22.90 -2.95
CA CYS A 265 -3.56 23.45 -2.35
C CYS A 265 -3.10 22.66 -1.12
N LEU A 266 -4.02 22.25 -0.26
CA LEU A 266 -3.71 21.43 0.91
C LEU A 266 -3.12 20.07 0.52
N ASN A 267 -3.70 19.43 -0.49
CA ASN A 267 -3.26 18.11 -0.94
C ASN A 267 -1.92 18.18 -1.69
N LEU A 268 -1.75 19.19 -2.54
CA LEU A 268 -0.48 19.48 -3.21
C LEU A 268 0.63 19.79 -2.21
N ALA A 269 0.37 20.57 -1.16
CA ALA A 269 1.36 20.86 -0.14
C ALA A 269 1.93 19.58 0.51
N LYS A 270 1.07 18.58 0.78
CA LYS A 270 1.51 17.28 1.27
C LYS A 270 2.36 16.52 0.26
N ALA A 271 1.95 16.52 -1.02
CA ALA A 271 2.69 15.87 -2.09
C ALA A 271 4.07 16.50 -2.30
N LEU A 272 4.14 17.83 -2.35
CA LEU A 272 5.38 18.61 -2.50
C LEU A 272 6.31 18.46 -1.28
N GLY A 273 5.74 18.30 -0.09
CA GLY A 273 6.49 18.08 1.14
C GLY A 273 7.07 16.67 1.28
N SER A 274 6.66 15.73 0.42
CA SER A 274 7.15 14.35 0.38
C SER A 274 8.18 14.13 -0.73
N ASP A 275 8.76 12.94 -0.83
CA ASP A 275 9.65 12.60 -1.95
C ASP A 275 8.92 12.74 -3.29
N ASN A 276 9.41 13.67 -4.13
CA ASN A 276 8.89 13.96 -5.46
C ASN A 276 10.03 14.39 -6.42
N ASN A 277 9.73 14.35 -7.71
CA ASN A 277 10.63 14.69 -8.81
C ASN A 277 10.31 16.04 -9.47
N LEU A 278 9.38 16.82 -8.89
CA LEU A 278 8.81 17.98 -9.54
C LEU A 278 9.78 19.17 -9.54
N ILE A 279 10.01 19.74 -10.72
CA ILE A 279 10.90 20.87 -10.98
C ILE A 279 10.10 22.09 -11.43
N GLU A 280 9.01 21.89 -12.20
CA GLU A 280 8.11 22.96 -12.64
C GLU A 280 6.65 22.64 -12.30
N LEU A 281 5.96 23.61 -11.72
CA LEU A 281 4.53 23.54 -11.40
C LEU A 281 3.84 24.81 -11.91
N ASN A 282 2.84 24.64 -12.78
CA ASN A 282 2.01 25.75 -13.24
C ASN A 282 0.59 25.59 -12.70
N MET A 283 0.16 26.51 -11.84
CA MET A 283 -1.16 26.56 -11.23
C MET A 283 -1.94 27.83 -11.63
N SER A 284 -1.46 28.58 -12.62
CA SER A 284 -2.09 29.83 -13.06
C SER A 284 -3.55 29.65 -13.50
N ASN A 285 -4.32 30.73 -13.45
CA ASN A 285 -5.74 30.76 -13.86
C ASN A 285 -6.66 29.78 -13.09
N ASN A 286 -6.33 29.45 -11.84
CA ASN A 286 -7.23 28.76 -10.92
C ASN A 286 -7.83 29.71 -9.88
N ASN A 287 -8.91 29.31 -9.20
CA ASN A 287 -9.59 30.12 -8.19
C ASN A 287 -8.97 29.91 -6.79
N ILE A 288 -7.66 30.09 -6.68
CA ILE A 288 -6.90 29.89 -5.44
C ILE A 288 -6.87 31.21 -4.66
N GLN A 289 -7.26 31.15 -3.39
CA GLN A 289 -7.27 32.31 -2.49
C GLN A 289 -5.99 32.35 -1.64
N ASP A 290 -5.82 33.42 -0.86
CA ASP A 290 -4.68 33.60 0.05
C ASP A 290 -4.51 32.42 1.03
N SER A 291 -5.60 31.74 1.41
CA SER A 291 -5.57 30.54 2.26
C SER A 291 -4.90 29.35 1.56
N GLY A 292 -5.24 29.09 0.29
CA GLY A 292 -4.60 28.06 -0.52
C GLY A 292 -3.11 28.34 -0.72
N VAL A 293 -2.74 29.59 -1.03
CA VAL A 293 -1.33 29.99 -1.17
C VAL A 293 -0.54 29.72 0.12
N LYS A 294 -1.10 30.07 1.30
CA LYS A 294 -0.46 29.79 2.59
C LYS A 294 -0.24 28.30 2.83
N GLN A 295 -1.18 27.44 2.41
CA GLN A 295 -1.02 26.00 2.52
C GLN A 295 0.11 25.48 1.62
N LEU A 296 0.17 25.94 0.37
CA LEU A 296 1.24 25.58 -0.57
C LEU A 296 2.62 25.97 -0.04
N CYS A 297 2.76 27.14 0.59
CA CYS A 297 4.02 27.59 1.18
C CYS A 297 4.62 26.56 2.15
N ILE A 298 3.79 25.86 2.93
CA ILE A 298 4.25 24.84 3.89
C ILE A 298 4.90 23.66 3.15
N GLY A 299 4.31 23.21 2.03
CA GLY A 299 4.84 22.10 1.23
C GLY A 299 6.09 22.45 0.42
N LEU A 300 6.27 23.74 0.09
CA LEU A 300 7.42 24.22 -0.68
C LEU A 300 8.71 24.30 0.14
N GLU A 301 8.65 24.29 1.48
CA GLU A 301 9.83 24.38 2.34
C GLU A 301 10.84 23.24 2.12
N SER A 302 10.36 22.06 1.68
CA SER A 302 11.18 20.86 1.44
C SER A 302 11.18 20.38 -0.01
N CYS A 303 10.63 21.18 -0.94
CA CYS A 303 10.48 20.79 -2.35
C CYS A 303 11.71 21.17 -3.19
N LYS A 304 11.95 20.42 -4.28
CA LYS A 304 13.03 20.69 -5.25
C LYS A 304 12.58 21.59 -6.42
N LEU A 305 11.40 22.20 -6.29
CA LEU A 305 10.79 23.00 -7.35
C LEU A 305 11.66 24.21 -7.70
N GLU A 306 11.95 24.39 -8.98
CA GLU A 306 12.71 25.54 -9.50
C GLU A 306 11.77 26.61 -10.08
N ILE A 307 10.62 26.20 -10.62
CA ILE A 307 9.67 27.09 -11.29
C ILE A 307 8.26 26.84 -10.73
N LEU A 308 7.65 27.90 -10.20
CA LEU A 308 6.24 27.96 -9.82
C LEU A 308 5.57 29.11 -10.58
N LYS A 309 4.48 28.82 -11.30
CA LYS A 309 3.69 29.78 -12.09
C LYS A 309 2.25 29.82 -11.62
#